data_AF-A0A8J4QZX2-F1
#
_entry.id   AF-A0A8J4QZX2-F1
#
_cell.length_a   1.000
_cell.length_b   1.000
_cell.length_c   1.000
_cell.angle_alpha   90.00
_cell.angle_beta   90.00
_cell.angle_gamma   90.00
#
_symmetry.space_group_name_H-M   'P 1'
#
loop_
_entity.id
_entity.type
_entity.pdbx_description
1 polymer ?
#
loop_
_entity_poly.entity_id
_entity_poly.type
_entity_poly.pdbx_seq_one_letter_code
_entity_poly.pdbx_strand_id
1 'polypeptide(L)'
;MANLEARYRDPTAQNPSKATTSGGSGVCMMSTTWRDEQHPSFINFISSFLSANSFRLNFVPIAPDFIFNCGGLSVAFIFVTNLDCKCISPMFSRVQKLKGQFAHLYVVVVLPTKEQNELFVHSYFKYGMELGKPTFVPVEDLEMGFEKIVKIAISRGVCKRQDVITKFKAEKQSVQAMDVFLRVLTSIPGIENHDANA
;
A
#
# COMPACT_ATOMS: atom_id res chain seq x y z
N MET A 1 -24.26 50.67 36.11
CA MET A 1 -23.74 50.38 34.76
C MET A 1 -22.73 49.25 34.91
N ALA A 2 -23.14 48.04 34.58
CA ALA A 2 -22.32 46.83 34.69
C ALA A 2 -22.01 46.34 33.28
N ASN A 3 -20.76 45.90 33.13
CA ASN A 3 -20.04 45.74 31.87
C ASN A 3 -20.35 44.39 31.21
N LEU A 4 -20.20 44.42 29.89
CA LEU A 4 -20.36 43.40 28.87
C LEU A 4 -19.38 42.22 29.09
N GLU A 5 -19.84 40.98 28.89
CA GLU A 5 -19.32 40.06 27.84
C GLU A 5 -19.75 38.60 28.08
N ALA A 6 -20.39 38.04 27.05
CA ALA A 6 -20.89 36.69 26.96
C ALA A 6 -19.73 35.71 26.71
N ARG A 7 -19.57 34.72 27.60
CA ARG A 7 -18.69 33.56 27.37
C ARG A 7 -19.42 32.53 26.52
N TYR A 8 -19.19 32.55 25.21
CA TYR A 8 -19.39 31.37 24.36
C TYR A 8 -18.11 30.54 24.41
N ARG A 9 -18.18 29.31 24.95
CA ARG A 9 -17.07 28.35 24.97
C ARG A 9 -17.41 27.25 23.98
N ASP A 10 -16.66 27.20 22.90
CA ASP A 10 -16.76 26.22 21.80
C ASP A 10 -16.34 24.81 22.29
N PRO A 11 -16.96 23.70 21.84
CA PRO A 11 -16.64 22.36 22.30
C PRO A 11 -15.30 21.89 21.72
N THR A 12 -14.40 21.48 22.61
CA THR A 12 -13.15 20.78 22.29
C THR A 12 -13.38 19.65 21.27
N ALA A 13 -12.86 19.85 20.06
CA ALA A 13 -12.66 18.80 19.06
C ALA A 13 -11.69 17.75 19.65
N GLN A 14 -12.24 16.63 20.09
CA GLN A 14 -11.44 15.45 20.44
C GLN A 14 -10.87 14.84 19.15
N ASN A 15 -9.57 15.00 18.95
CA ASN A 15 -8.80 14.22 17.99
C ASN A 15 -9.03 12.73 18.23
N PRO A 16 -9.40 11.93 17.22
CA PRO A 16 -9.47 10.48 17.40
C PRO A 16 -8.06 9.98 17.68
N SER A 17 -7.91 9.39 18.87
CA SER A 17 -6.72 8.73 19.35
C SER A 17 -6.15 7.79 18.29
N LYS A 18 -4.84 7.90 18.06
CA LYS A 18 -4.05 6.90 17.32
C LYS A 18 -4.37 5.54 17.92
N ALA A 19 -5.18 4.76 17.23
CA ALA A 19 -5.29 3.34 17.47
C ALA A 19 -3.91 2.75 17.20
N THR A 20 -3.15 2.51 18.27
CA THR A 20 -2.00 1.62 18.25
C THR A 20 -2.51 0.24 17.88
N THR A 21 -2.53 -0.05 16.58
CA THR A 21 -2.83 -1.38 16.05
C THR A 21 -1.67 -2.30 16.40
N SER A 22 -1.71 -2.87 17.59
CA SER A 22 -1.16 -4.20 17.84
C SER A 22 -1.85 -5.17 16.87
N GLY A 23 -1.10 -5.75 15.93
CA GLY A 23 -1.62 -6.79 15.03
C GLY A 23 -0.99 -6.79 13.64
N GLY A 24 0.18 -7.43 13.55
CA GLY A 24 0.80 -7.89 12.30
C GLY A 24 2.15 -7.25 12.01
N SER A 25 3.24 -7.81 12.53
CA SER A 25 4.58 -7.55 12.00
C SER A 25 4.58 -7.93 10.51
N GLY A 26 4.75 -6.94 9.64
CA GLY A 26 4.80 -7.14 8.21
C GLY A 26 5.99 -8.03 7.83
N VAL A 27 5.92 -8.66 6.67
CA VAL A 27 7.04 -9.45 6.13
C VAL A 27 7.53 -8.80 4.86
N CYS A 28 8.83 -8.57 4.78
CA CYS A 28 9.52 -8.17 3.56
C CYS A 28 10.31 -9.38 3.05
N MET A 29 10.01 -9.82 1.84
CA MET A 29 10.77 -10.83 1.12
C MET A 29 11.67 -10.10 0.13
N MET A 30 12.98 -10.31 0.21
CA MET A 30 13.97 -9.72 -0.69
C MET A 30 14.60 -10.79 -1.57
N SER A 31 14.78 -10.49 -2.85
CA SER A 31 15.42 -11.37 -3.80
C SER A 31 16.88 -11.65 -3.41
N THR A 32 17.25 -12.94 -3.39
CA THR A 32 18.64 -13.34 -3.16
C THR A 32 19.56 -12.81 -4.26
N THR A 33 19.14 -12.88 -5.52
CA THR A 33 19.97 -12.41 -6.65
C THR A 33 20.17 -10.91 -6.61
N TRP A 34 19.10 -10.15 -6.36
CA TRP A 34 19.20 -8.68 -6.28
C TRP A 34 20.07 -8.25 -5.10
N ARG A 35 19.95 -8.90 -3.94
CA ARG A 35 20.79 -8.62 -2.77
C ARG A 35 22.27 -8.81 -3.10
N ASP A 36 22.61 -9.90 -3.79
CA ASP A 36 24.01 -10.26 -4.09
C ASP A 36 24.67 -9.25 -5.06
N GLU A 37 23.86 -8.49 -5.81
CA GLU A 37 24.32 -7.38 -6.66
C GLU A 37 24.55 -6.07 -5.88
N GLN A 38 24.02 -5.94 -4.66
CA GLN A 38 24.11 -4.69 -3.90
C GLN A 38 25.32 -4.67 -2.95
N HIS A 39 25.78 -3.46 -2.62
CA HIS A 39 26.82 -3.27 -1.61
C HIS A 39 26.32 -3.68 -0.20
N PRO A 40 27.12 -4.40 0.61
CA PRO A 40 26.72 -4.87 1.94
C PRO A 40 26.21 -3.79 2.89
N SER A 41 26.76 -2.57 2.83
CA SER A 41 26.29 -1.45 3.66
C SER A 41 24.83 -1.10 3.39
N PHE A 42 24.40 -1.17 2.12
CA PHE A 42 23.03 -0.86 1.75
C PHE A 42 22.06 -1.95 2.22
N ILE A 43 22.49 -3.22 2.17
CA ILE A 43 21.73 -4.33 2.73
C ILE A 43 21.57 -4.18 4.25
N ASN A 44 22.62 -3.74 4.95
CA ASN A 44 22.56 -3.46 6.38
C ASN A 44 21.62 -2.29 6.72
N PHE A 45 21.64 -1.22 5.90
CA PHE A 45 20.67 -0.13 5.98
C PHE A 45 19.24 -0.66 5.84
N ILE A 46 18.95 -1.43 4.78
CA ILE A 46 17.62 -2.03 4.52
C ILE A 46 17.15 -2.86 5.71
N SER A 47 18.00 -3.75 6.22
CA SER A 47 17.68 -4.62 7.36
C SER A 47 17.34 -3.81 8.62
N SER A 48 18.15 -2.80 8.92
CA SER A 48 17.95 -1.91 10.07
C SER A 48 16.67 -1.09 9.91
N PHE A 49 16.44 -0.54 8.72
CA PHE A 49 15.27 0.27 8.39
C PHE A 49 13.97 -0.54 8.48
N LEU A 50 13.96 -1.78 7.96
CA LEU A 50 12.82 -2.69 8.08
C LEU A 50 12.52 -3.04 9.54
N SER A 51 13.56 -3.34 10.32
CA SER A 51 13.42 -3.66 11.75
C SER A 51 12.81 -2.49 12.52
N ALA A 52 13.27 -1.26 12.26
CA ALA A 52 12.70 -0.04 12.84
C ALA A 52 11.23 0.19 12.45
N ASN A 53 10.81 -0.32 11.28
CA ASN A 53 9.44 -0.25 10.78
C ASN A 53 8.62 -1.53 11.03
N SER A 54 9.06 -2.40 11.97
CA SER A 54 8.35 -3.63 12.36
C SER A 54 8.16 -4.66 11.24
N PHE A 55 9.02 -4.66 10.23
CA PHE A 55 9.07 -5.67 9.18
C PHE A 55 10.13 -6.73 9.47
N ARG A 56 9.76 -8.00 9.29
CA ARG A 56 10.70 -9.13 9.26
C ARG A 56 11.24 -9.29 7.85
N LEU A 57 12.57 -9.30 7.71
CA LEU A 57 13.25 -9.52 6.43
C LEU A 57 13.54 -11.01 6.20
N ASN A 58 13.11 -11.53 5.06
CA ASN A 58 13.43 -12.87 4.58
C ASN A 58 14.11 -12.77 3.22
N PHE A 59 15.13 -13.60 2.99
CA PHE A 59 15.77 -13.70 1.69
C PHE A 59 15.27 -14.93 0.95
N VAL A 60 14.75 -14.74 -0.27
CA VAL A 60 14.12 -15.81 -1.05
C VAL A 60 14.41 -15.65 -2.55
N PRO A 61 14.45 -16.74 -3.33
CA PRO A 61 14.63 -16.67 -4.78
C PRO A 61 13.33 -16.25 -5.46
N ILE A 62 13.06 -14.94 -5.49
CA ILE A 62 11.86 -14.35 -6.09
C ILE A 62 12.19 -13.52 -7.33
N ALA A 63 11.22 -13.43 -8.24
CA ALA A 63 11.36 -12.69 -9.50
C ALA A 63 11.34 -11.15 -9.35
N PRO A 64 10.50 -10.51 -8.51
CA PRO A 64 10.66 -9.09 -8.13
C PRO A 64 11.80 -8.92 -7.11
N ASP A 65 12.27 -7.69 -6.90
CA ASP A 65 13.36 -7.41 -5.95
C ASP A 65 12.86 -7.46 -4.50
N PHE A 66 11.64 -6.96 -4.27
CA PHE A 66 10.97 -7.06 -2.97
C PHE A 66 9.51 -7.48 -3.12
N ILE A 67 9.02 -8.21 -2.12
CA ILE A 67 7.58 -8.41 -1.90
C ILE A 67 7.28 -8.09 -0.44
N PHE A 68 6.38 -7.14 -0.23
CA PHE A 68 5.87 -6.80 1.09
C PHE A 68 4.51 -7.43 1.32
N ASN A 69 4.39 -8.15 2.43
CA ASN A 69 3.13 -8.65 2.95
C ASN A 69 2.75 -7.85 4.20
N CYS A 70 1.74 -6.98 4.05
CA CYS A 70 1.24 -6.12 5.12
C CYS A 70 -0.28 -5.98 5.00
N GLY A 71 -1.02 -6.12 6.11
CA GLY A 71 -2.48 -5.98 6.11
C GLY A 71 -3.23 -7.00 5.21
N GLY A 72 -2.65 -8.20 5.03
CA GLY A 72 -3.19 -9.23 4.14
C GLY A 72 -3.07 -8.90 2.65
N LEU A 73 -2.30 -7.87 2.28
CA LEU A 73 -1.99 -7.51 0.90
C LEU A 73 -0.54 -7.85 0.57
N SER A 74 -0.32 -8.34 -0.65
CA SER A 74 1.02 -8.53 -1.21
C SER A 74 1.30 -7.43 -2.22
N VAL A 75 2.42 -6.74 -2.07
CA VAL A 75 2.87 -5.66 -2.96
C VAL A 75 4.28 -5.99 -3.44
N ALA A 76 4.47 -6.07 -4.75
CA ALA A 76 5.74 -6.38 -5.38
C ALA A 76 6.44 -5.11 -5.86
N PHE A 77 7.76 -5.09 -5.76
CA PHE A 77 8.61 -3.98 -6.20
C PHE A 77 9.75 -4.48 -7.07
N ILE A 78 10.01 -3.73 -8.14
CA ILE A 78 11.30 -3.73 -8.85
C ILE A 78 12.03 -2.48 -8.38
N PHE A 79 13.27 -2.62 -7.92
CA PHE A 79 14.10 -1.52 -7.44
C PHE A 79 15.37 -1.40 -8.29
N VAL A 80 15.33 -0.44 -9.21
CA VAL A 80 16.42 -0.15 -10.14
C VAL A 80 17.36 0.85 -9.46
N THR A 81 18.47 0.34 -8.94
CA THR A 81 19.46 1.12 -8.15
C THR A 81 20.46 1.86 -9.01
N ASN A 82 20.63 1.46 -10.27
CA ASN A 82 21.43 2.15 -11.26
C ASN A 82 20.77 2.01 -12.64
N LEU A 83 20.49 3.14 -13.30
CA LEU A 83 19.96 3.15 -14.65
C LEU A 83 21.04 3.56 -15.65
N ASP A 84 21.34 2.66 -16.58
CA ASP A 84 22.20 2.91 -17.73
C ASP A 84 21.58 2.37 -19.03
N CYS A 85 22.18 2.71 -20.17
CA CYS A 85 21.70 2.28 -21.49
C CYS A 85 21.66 0.75 -21.68
N LYS A 86 22.48 -0.01 -20.95
CA LYS A 86 22.56 -1.47 -21.07
C LYS A 86 21.43 -2.14 -20.29
N CYS A 87 21.01 -1.53 -19.17
CA CYS A 87 20.00 -2.05 -18.27
C CYS A 87 18.56 -1.71 -18.68
N ILE A 88 18.35 -0.73 -19.56
CA ILE A 88 17.00 -0.26 -19.95
C ILE A 88 16.15 -1.35 -20.60
N SER A 89 16.66 -2.02 -21.64
CA SER A 89 15.88 -3.06 -22.34
C SER A 89 15.55 -4.25 -21.41
N PRO A 90 16.52 -4.82 -20.66
CA PRO A 90 16.21 -5.85 -19.68
C PRO A 90 15.21 -5.41 -18.60
N MET A 91 15.34 -4.17 -18.11
CA MET A 91 14.44 -3.62 -17.10
C MET A 91 13.00 -3.55 -17.60
N PHE A 92 12.74 -2.94 -18.76
CA PHE A 92 11.38 -2.85 -19.29
C PHE A 92 10.77 -4.21 -19.66
N SER A 93 11.58 -5.15 -20.17
CA SER A 93 11.14 -6.52 -20.42
C SER A 93 10.71 -7.22 -19.13
N ARG A 94 11.51 -7.09 -18.05
CA ARG A 94 11.18 -7.59 -16.71
C ARG A 94 9.90 -6.96 -16.17
N VAL A 95 9.74 -5.65 -16.33
CA VAL A 95 8.53 -4.90 -15.92
C VAL A 95 7.29 -5.46 -16.61
N GLN A 96 7.33 -5.64 -17.93
CA GLN A 96 6.19 -6.16 -18.71
C GLN A 96 5.82 -7.58 -18.27
N LYS A 97 6.82 -8.45 -18.07
CA LYS A 97 6.59 -9.81 -17.58
C LYS A 97 5.93 -9.82 -16.20
N LEU A 98 6.41 -8.99 -15.27
CA LEU A 98 5.90 -8.96 -13.91
C LEU A 98 4.55 -8.24 -13.78
N LYS A 99 4.24 -7.28 -14.66
CA LYS A 99 2.94 -6.58 -14.70
C LYS A 99 1.77 -7.56 -14.82
N GLY A 100 1.92 -8.65 -15.56
CA GLY A 100 0.90 -9.70 -15.69
C GLY A 100 0.79 -10.64 -14.49
N GLN A 101 1.80 -10.69 -13.61
CA GLN A 101 1.86 -11.63 -12.49
C GLN A 101 1.43 -11.01 -11.15
N PHE A 102 1.58 -9.70 -11.00
CA PHE A 102 1.34 -9.00 -9.74
C PHE A 102 0.31 -7.88 -9.92
N ALA A 103 -0.81 -7.97 -9.22
CA ALA A 103 -1.86 -6.94 -9.21
C ALA A 103 -1.37 -5.59 -8.64
N HIS A 104 -0.40 -5.63 -7.73
CA HIS A 104 0.22 -4.45 -7.11
C HIS A 104 1.73 -4.48 -7.34
N LEU A 105 2.14 -4.04 -8.53
CA LEU A 105 3.53 -3.88 -8.92
C LEU A 105 3.92 -2.41 -8.97
N TYR A 106 5.06 -2.09 -8.36
CA TYR A 106 5.70 -0.79 -8.39
C TYR A 106 7.12 -0.91 -8.91
N VAL A 107 7.58 0.11 -9.62
CA VAL A 107 8.95 0.20 -10.11
C VAL A 107 9.57 1.44 -9.52
N VAL A 108 10.52 1.28 -8.61
CA VAL A 108 11.28 2.39 -8.03
C VAL A 108 12.59 2.51 -8.80
N VAL A 109 12.89 3.70 -9.30
CA VAL A 109 14.04 3.94 -10.17
C VAL A 109 14.87 5.10 -9.62
N VAL A 110 16.14 4.82 -9.33
CA VAL A 110 17.10 5.82 -8.86
C VAL A 110 17.65 6.58 -10.07
N LEU A 111 17.40 7.90 -10.07
CA LEU A 111 17.71 8.85 -11.15
C LEU A 111 18.41 10.10 -10.57
N PRO A 112 19.64 9.98 -10.06
CA PRO A 112 20.35 11.09 -9.43
C PRO A 112 20.68 12.24 -10.38
N THR A 113 20.74 11.99 -11.70
CA THR A 113 21.09 13.02 -12.69
C THR A 113 19.97 13.32 -13.68
N LYS A 114 20.03 14.52 -14.26
CA LYS A 114 19.10 14.96 -15.30
C LYS A 114 19.17 14.08 -16.53
N GLU A 115 20.36 13.63 -16.91
CA GLU A 115 20.59 12.76 -18.08
C GLU A 115 19.95 11.39 -17.89
N GLN A 116 20.04 10.81 -16.68
CA GLN A 116 19.36 9.56 -16.37
C GLN A 116 17.84 9.72 -16.40
N ASN A 117 17.33 10.84 -15.89
CA ASN A 117 15.91 11.14 -15.97
C ASN A 117 15.43 11.30 -17.42
N GLU A 118 16.16 12.04 -18.26
CA GLU A 118 15.85 12.19 -19.69
C GLU A 118 15.89 10.84 -20.41
N LEU A 119 16.89 10.01 -20.13
CA LEU A 119 17.02 8.66 -20.65
C LEU A 119 15.86 7.76 -20.21
N PHE A 120 15.44 7.85 -18.95
CA PHE A 120 14.29 7.14 -18.40
C PHE A 120 13.00 7.55 -19.10
N VAL A 121 12.72 8.85 -19.20
CA VAL A 121 11.51 9.40 -19.82
C VAL A 121 11.43 9.00 -21.30
N HIS A 122 12.52 9.16 -22.05
CA HIS A 122 12.56 8.75 -23.46
C HIS A 122 12.27 7.25 -23.61
N SER A 123 12.88 6.43 -22.75
CA SER A 123 12.69 4.99 -22.79
C SER A 123 11.29 4.57 -22.36
N TYR A 124 10.70 5.22 -21.36
CA TYR A 124 9.35 4.96 -20.89
C TYR A 124 8.32 5.02 -22.04
N PHE A 125 8.41 6.06 -22.89
CA PHE A 125 7.57 6.18 -24.07
C PHE A 125 7.96 5.19 -25.17
N LYS A 126 9.25 4.98 -25.42
CA LYS A 126 9.75 4.03 -26.43
C LYS A 126 9.22 2.60 -26.21
N TYR A 127 9.15 2.15 -24.96
CA TYR A 127 8.66 0.82 -24.62
C TYR A 127 7.13 0.76 -24.40
N GLY A 128 6.39 1.82 -24.73
CA GLY A 128 4.93 1.84 -24.69
C GLY A 128 4.37 1.66 -23.28
N MET A 129 5.03 2.22 -22.26
CA MET A 129 4.50 2.15 -20.90
C MET A 129 3.21 2.98 -20.77
N GLU A 130 2.23 2.41 -20.07
CA GLU A 130 0.99 3.08 -19.72
C GLU A 130 1.12 3.79 -18.37
N LEU A 131 0.57 5.00 -18.27
CA LEU A 131 0.54 5.76 -17.03
C LEU A 131 -0.13 4.92 -15.91
N GLY A 132 0.62 4.70 -14.84
CA GLY A 132 0.12 4.01 -13.64
C GLY A 132 0.09 2.48 -13.71
N LYS A 133 0.49 1.83 -14.82
CA LYS A 133 0.44 0.37 -14.97
C LYS A 133 1.75 -0.25 -15.55
N PRO A 134 2.71 -0.65 -14.71
CA PRO A 134 2.78 -0.41 -13.26
C PRO A 134 3.12 1.04 -12.94
N THR A 135 3.00 1.42 -11.67
CA THR A 135 3.38 2.77 -11.22
C THR A 135 4.90 2.86 -11.09
N PHE A 136 5.51 3.81 -11.81
CA PHE A 136 6.92 4.15 -11.66
C PHE A 136 7.10 5.26 -10.62
N VAL A 137 8.15 5.13 -9.81
CA VAL A 137 8.49 6.04 -8.72
C VAL A 137 9.95 6.47 -8.90
N PRO A 138 10.20 7.58 -9.60
CA PRO A 138 11.55 8.13 -9.71
C PRO A 138 12.00 8.70 -8.36
N VAL A 139 13.26 8.47 -7.99
CA VAL A 139 13.88 8.97 -6.74
C VAL A 139 15.32 9.40 -7.01
N GLU A 140 15.87 10.26 -6.17
CA GLU A 140 17.23 10.80 -6.35
C GLU A 140 18.31 9.88 -5.79
N ASP A 141 18.02 9.15 -4.70
CA ASP A 141 18.98 8.28 -4.03
C ASP A 141 18.37 6.96 -3.55
N LEU A 142 19.25 6.05 -3.12
CA LEU A 142 18.92 4.69 -2.72
C LEU A 142 18.11 4.62 -1.42
N GLU A 143 18.43 5.45 -0.43
CA GLU A 143 17.74 5.44 0.86
C GLU A 143 16.33 5.99 0.70
N MET A 144 16.17 7.09 -0.02
CA MET A 144 14.87 7.64 -0.41
C MET A 144 14.05 6.61 -1.19
N GLY A 145 14.68 5.91 -2.14
CA GLY A 145 14.05 4.83 -2.88
C GLY A 145 13.45 3.76 -1.97
N PHE A 146 14.24 3.28 -1.02
CA PHE A 146 13.78 2.25 -0.10
C PHE A 146 12.72 2.77 0.90
N GLU A 147 12.86 4.01 1.38
CA GLU A 147 11.84 4.66 2.21
C GLU A 147 10.49 4.73 1.48
N LYS A 148 10.49 5.10 0.19
CA LYS A 148 9.27 5.13 -0.63
C LYS A 148 8.66 3.74 -0.78
N ILE A 149 9.48 2.70 -0.99
CA ILE A 149 9.01 1.30 -1.03
C ILE A 149 8.23 0.96 0.24
N VAL A 150 8.83 1.19 1.41
CA VAL A 150 8.21 0.86 2.70
C VAL A 150 6.93 1.68 2.92
N LYS A 151 6.94 2.98 2.61
CA LYS A 151 5.75 3.84 2.73
C LYS A 151 4.61 3.36 1.84
N ILE A 152 4.89 3.02 0.57
CA ILE A 152 3.87 2.48 -0.35
C ILE A 152 3.28 1.17 0.20
N ALA A 153 4.13 0.26 0.68
CA ALA A 153 3.69 -1.01 1.23
C ALA A 153 2.76 -0.83 2.46
N ILE A 154 3.15 0.03 3.40
CA ILE A 154 2.34 0.34 4.59
C ILE A 154 1.01 0.98 4.18
N SER A 155 1.04 2.02 3.34
CA SER A 155 -0.17 2.71 2.89
C SER A 155 -1.15 1.77 2.22
N ARG A 156 -0.67 0.88 1.34
CA ARG A 156 -1.51 -0.13 0.68
C ARG A 156 -2.11 -1.13 1.65
N GLY A 157 -1.35 -1.58 2.65
CA GLY A 157 -1.87 -2.45 3.72
C GLY A 157 -2.96 -1.77 4.55
N VAL A 158 -2.77 -0.50 4.91
CA VAL A 158 -3.76 0.30 5.67
C VAL A 158 -5.03 0.51 4.86
N CYS A 159 -4.92 0.91 3.59
CA CYS A 159 -6.08 1.10 2.71
C CYS A 159 -6.90 -0.19 2.60
N LYS A 160 -6.28 -1.35 2.37
CA LYS A 160 -7.00 -2.63 2.32
C LYS A 160 -7.74 -2.92 3.62
N ARG A 161 -7.10 -2.71 4.77
CA ARG A 161 -7.74 -2.93 6.07
C ARG A 161 -8.96 -2.02 6.24
N GLN A 162 -8.85 -0.75 5.84
CA GLN A 162 -9.95 0.20 5.90
C GLN A 162 -11.10 -0.19 4.97
N ASP A 163 -10.80 -0.65 3.75
CA ASP A 163 -11.81 -1.13 2.80
C ASP A 163 -12.57 -2.34 3.36
N VAL A 164 -11.86 -3.28 3.98
CA VAL A 164 -12.46 -4.45 4.65
C VAL A 164 -13.38 -4.03 5.80
N ILE A 165 -12.92 -3.11 6.66
CA ILE A 165 -13.74 -2.57 7.77
C ILE A 165 -15.00 -1.88 7.24
N THR A 166 -14.86 -1.09 6.17
CA THR A 166 -15.97 -0.34 5.59
C THR A 166 -17.01 -1.28 4.97
N LYS A 167 -16.56 -2.30 4.22
CA LYS A 167 -17.45 -3.35 3.66
C LYS A 167 -18.18 -4.11 4.77
N PHE A 168 -17.46 -4.52 5.81
CA PHE A 168 -18.07 -5.21 6.96
C PHE A 168 -19.12 -4.35 7.67
N LYS A 169 -18.85 -3.05 7.86
CA LYS A 169 -19.81 -2.11 8.46
C LYS A 169 -21.07 -1.96 7.60
N ALA A 170 -20.92 -1.88 6.28
CA ALA A 170 -22.03 -1.78 5.34
C ALA A 170 -22.90 -3.05 5.34
N GLU A 171 -22.29 -4.25 5.33
CA GLU A 171 -23.02 -5.52 5.45
C GLU A 171 -23.77 -5.61 6.77
N LYS A 172 -23.13 -5.27 7.90
CA LYS A 172 -23.79 -5.27 9.21
C LYS A 172 -25.00 -4.34 9.26
N GLN A 173 -24.90 -3.15 8.66
CA GLN A 173 -26.02 -2.21 8.57
C GLN A 173 -27.16 -2.77 7.71
N SER A 174 -26.83 -3.42 6.59
CA SER A 174 -27.82 -4.07 5.72
C SER A 174 -28.59 -5.19 6.44
N VAL A 175 -27.87 -6.08 7.14
CA VAL A 175 -28.48 -7.18 7.92
C VAL A 175 -29.39 -6.63 9.02
N GLN A 176 -28.91 -5.63 9.79
CA GLN A 176 -29.73 -5.00 10.82
C GLN A 176 -30.97 -4.31 10.26
N ALA A 177 -30.86 -3.66 9.10
CA ALA A 177 -32.02 -3.06 8.43
C ALA A 177 -33.05 -4.12 8.03
N MET A 178 -32.59 -5.28 7.54
CA MET A 178 -33.48 -6.41 7.22
C MET A 178 -34.15 -6.98 8.48
N ASP A 179 -33.40 -7.17 9.57
CA ASP A 179 -33.96 -7.65 10.84
C ASP A 179 -35.03 -6.70 11.39
N VAL A 180 -34.80 -5.38 11.26
CA VAL A 180 -35.78 -4.36 11.65
C VAL A 180 -37.01 -4.42 10.75
N PHE A 181 -36.82 -4.58 9.43
CA PHE A 181 -37.92 -4.70 8.47
C PHE A 181 -38.80 -5.93 8.77
N LEU A 182 -38.19 -7.09 8.99
CA LEU A 182 -38.90 -8.33 9.37
C LEU A 182 -39.67 -8.16 10.69
N ARG A 183 -39.08 -7.49 11.68
CA ARG A 183 -39.75 -7.20 12.96
C ARG A 183 -40.95 -6.27 12.79
N VAL A 184 -40.88 -5.31 11.88
CA VAL A 184 -42.02 -4.42 11.57
C VAL A 184 -43.13 -5.21 10.88
N LEU A 185 -42.81 -6.03 9.88
CA LEU A 185 -43.82 -6.83 9.17
C LEU A 185 -44.54 -7.82 10.09
N THR A 186 -43.79 -8.52 10.94
CA THR A 186 -44.32 -9.52 11.88
C THR A 186 -45.08 -8.90 13.06
N SER A 187 -45.05 -7.57 13.21
CA SER A 187 -45.89 -6.86 14.17
C SER A 187 -47.32 -6.61 13.68
N ILE A 188 -47.59 -6.85 12.38
CA ILE A 188 -48.93 -6.80 11.81
C ILE A 188 -49.67 -8.10 12.18
N PRO A 189 -50.84 -8.04 12.85
CA PRO A 189 -51.59 -9.23 13.24
C PRO A 189 -51.90 -10.12 12.02
N GLY A 190 -51.50 -11.40 12.09
CA GLY A 190 -51.74 -12.38 11.03
C GLY A 190 -50.61 -12.55 10.01
N ILE A 191 -49.46 -11.86 10.18
CA ILE A 191 -48.25 -12.08 9.37
C ILE A 191 -47.20 -12.79 10.23
N GLU A 192 -46.83 -14.02 9.86
CA GLU A 192 -45.77 -14.76 10.55
C GLU A 192 -44.40 -14.60 9.87
N ASN A 193 -43.33 -15.01 10.55
CA ASN A 193 -41.96 -14.92 10.01
C ASN A 193 -41.79 -15.63 8.67
N HIS A 194 -42.55 -16.70 8.42
CA HIS A 194 -42.55 -17.42 7.15
C HIS A 194 -43.10 -16.54 6.01
N ASP A 195 -44.14 -15.76 6.28
CA ASP A 195 -44.80 -14.89 5.29
C ASP A 195 -44.04 -13.59 5.06
N ALA A 196 -43.30 -13.11 6.07
CA ALA A 196 -42.46 -11.92 5.97
C ALA A 196 -41.14 -12.15 5.18
N ASN A 197 -40.76 -13.42 4.97
CA ASN A 197 -39.54 -13.84 4.25
C ASN A 197 -39.82 -14.43 2.85
N ALA A 198 -41.08 -14.49 2.42
CA ALA A 198 -41.51 -14.98 1.10
C ALA A 198 -41.34 -13.92 0.00
#